data_AF-A0A177DA52-F1
#
_entry.id   AF-A0A177DA52-F1
#
_cell.length_a   1.000
_cell.length_b   1.000
_cell.length_c   1.000
_cell.angle_alpha   90.00
_cell.angle_beta   90.00
_cell.angle_gamma   90.00
#
_symmetry.space_group_name_H-M   'P 1'
#
loop_
_entity.id
_entity.type
_entity.pdbx_description
1 polymer ?
#
loop_
_entity_poly.entity_id
_entity_poly.type
_entity_poly.pdbx_seq_one_letter_code
_entity_poly.pdbx_strand_id
1 'polypeptide(L)'
;SLDKRLTIEEQVAILGAGSMVALNVNAIATYVSNLMKAQSEANTCGVISGTVDGVNYQYHAATTGKNCDTTAETKTMNDAVARALEFMQTHNINQACFNMQHGGTWRGLLQLASGGRTIINGKCDSVTYTLTVT
;
A
#
# COMPACT_ATOMS: atom_id res chain seq x y z
N SER A 1 29.12 10.79 -23.33
CA SER A 1 28.88 9.35 -23.28
C SER A 1 27.43 9.12 -22.90
N LEU A 2 26.72 8.34 -23.70
CA LEU A 2 25.27 8.17 -23.72
C LEU A 2 24.76 7.16 -22.66
N ASP A 3 25.54 6.89 -21.62
CA ASP A 3 25.26 5.84 -20.63
C ASP A 3 24.29 6.25 -19.51
N LYS A 4 23.86 7.53 -19.49
CA LYS A 4 22.88 8.02 -18.51
C LYS A 4 21.42 7.96 -18.98
N ARG A 5 21.17 7.38 -20.17
CA ARG A 5 19.83 7.17 -20.74
C ARG A 5 19.30 5.74 -20.62
N LEU A 6 20.02 4.87 -19.91
CA LEU A 6 19.52 3.54 -19.51
C LEU A 6 18.53 3.60 -18.32
N THR A 7 17.93 4.75 -18.04
CA THR A 7 17.34 5.02 -16.72
C THR A 7 15.81 5.07 -16.65
N ILE A 8 15.04 5.05 -17.75
CA ILE A 8 13.60 5.37 -17.62
C ILE A 8 12.63 4.49 -18.44
N GLU A 9 13.00 3.83 -19.56
CA GLU A 9 11.96 3.27 -20.47
C GLU A 9 12.04 1.80 -20.94
N GLU A 10 13.11 1.02 -20.70
CA GLU A 10 13.26 -0.28 -21.42
C GLU A 10 12.69 -1.55 -20.72
N GLN A 11 12.11 -1.49 -19.51
CA GLN A 11 11.42 -2.67 -18.93
C GLN A 11 9.90 -2.67 -19.09
N VAL A 12 9.31 -1.64 -19.72
CA VAL A 12 7.86 -1.52 -19.89
C VAL A 12 7.34 -2.32 -21.10
N ALA A 13 8.21 -2.84 -21.98
CA ALA A 13 7.78 -3.46 -23.23
C ALA A 13 8.53 -4.75 -23.59
N ILE A 14 8.16 -5.87 -22.97
CA ILE A 14 8.10 -7.13 -23.72
C ILE A 14 6.62 -7.54 -23.77
N LEU A 15 6.04 -7.30 -24.93
CA LEU A 15 4.64 -7.48 -25.26
C LEU A 15 4.30 -8.97 -25.35
N GLY A 16 3.40 -9.42 -24.48
CA GLY A 16 2.76 -10.73 -24.53
C GLY A 16 2.44 -11.26 -23.13
N ALA A 17 1.22 -11.01 -22.65
CA ALA A 17 0.71 -11.27 -21.29
C ALA A 17 1.24 -10.31 -20.19
N GLY A 18 0.40 -9.31 -19.86
CA GLY A 18 0.43 -8.51 -18.62
C GLY A 18 1.80 -8.18 -18.03
N SER A 19 2.48 -7.16 -18.55
CA SER A 19 3.74 -6.64 -18.02
C SER A 19 3.60 -6.27 -16.54
N MET A 20 4.29 -6.99 -15.65
CA MET A 20 4.35 -6.66 -14.23
C MET A 20 5.13 -5.35 -14.03
N VAL A 21 4.57 -4.38 -13.32
CA VAL A 21 5.36 -3.25 -12.82
C VAL A 21 6.16 -3.75 -11.62
N ALA A 22 7.49 -3.79 -11.74
CA ALA A 22 8.37 -4.04 -10.59
C ALA A 22 8.17 -2.91 -9.57
N LEU A 23 7.59 -3.20 -8.41
CA LEU A 23 7.37 -2.20 -7.37
C LEU A 23 8.59 -2.13 -6.45
N ASN A 24 8.96 -0.92 -6.07
CA ASN A 24 9.94 -0.69 -5.01
C ASN A 24 9.29 -0.92 -3.64
N VAL A 25 9.08 -2.19 -3.28
CA VAL A 25 8.33 -2.60 -2.08
C VAL A 25 8.80 -1.87 -0.83
N ASN A 26 10.12 -1.81 -0.62
CA ASN A 26 10.70 -1.22 0.58
C ASN A 26 10.42 0.30 0.69
N ALA A 27 10.58 1.04 -0.42
CA ALA A 27 10.33 2.49 -0.41
C ALA A 27 8.85 2.81 -0.20
N ILE A 28 7.96 2.11 -0.91
CA ILE A 28 6.51 2.27 -0.78
C ILE A 28 6.06 1.91 0.63
N ALA A 29 6.48 0.75 1.15
CA ALA A 29 6.11 0.30 2.49
C ALA A 29 6.59 1.28 3.56
N THR A 30 7.82 1.77 3.46
CA THR A 30 8.37 2.77 4.38
C THR A 30 7.57 4.07 4.35
N TYR A 31 7.28 4.59 3.15
CA TYR A 31 6.53 5.83 3.01
C TYR A 31 5.11 5.72 3.57
N VAL A 32 4.36 4.70 3.16
CA VAL A 32 2.96 4.52 3.56
C VAL A 32 2.84 4.21 5.06
N SER A 33 3.69 3.34 5.61
CA SER A 33 3.66 3.01 7.04
C SER A 33 3.99 4.22 7.94
N ASN A 34 4.92 5.08 7.53
CA ASN A 34 5.21 6.32 8.25
C ASN A 34 3.99 7.25 8.29
N LEU A 35 3.25 7.39 7.19
CA LEU A 35 2.03 8.18 7.15
C LEU A 35 0.93 7.59 8.04
N MET A 36 0.76 6.25 8.01
CA MET A 36 -0.18 5.55 8.88
C MET A 36 0.13 5.76 10.36
N LYS A 37 1.42 5.71 10.74
CA LYS A 37 1.84 5.98 12.12
C LYS A 37 1.60 7.43 12.50
N ALA A 38 2.03 8.39 11.68
CA ALA A 38 1.83 9.81 11.93
C ALA A 38 0.34 10.17 12.09
N GLN A 39 -0.52 9.58 11.26
CA GLN A 39 -1.97 9.72 11.38
C GLN A 39 -2.49 9.23 12.74
N SER A 40 -1.99 8.09 13.20
CA SER A 40 -2.36 7.51 14.50
C SER A 40 -1.85 8.35 15.67
N GLU A 41 -0.61 8.84 15.61
CA GLU A 41 -0.02 9.73 16.62
C GLU A 41 -0.76 11.07 16.71
N ALA A 42 -1.31 11.54 15.58
CA ALA A 42 -2.18 12.71 15.53
C ALA A 42 -3.61 12.45 16.05
N ASN A 43 -3.96 11.21 16.42
CA ASN A 43 -5.31 10.81 16.85
C ASN A 43 -6.40 11.14 15.81
N THR A 44 -6.10 10.94 14.52
CA THR A 44 -7.04 11.29 13.44
C THR A 44 -7.54 10.06 12.69
N CYS A 45 -8.87 9.93 12.56
CA CYS A 45 -9.54 8.87 11.82
C CYS A 45 -9.74 9.19 10.33
N GLY A 46 -8.92 10.09 9.78
CA GLY A 46 -9.02 10.52 8.39
C GLY A 46 -8.69 9.44 7.37
N VAL A 47 -8.69 9.85 6.11
CA VAL A 47 -8.18 9.04 5.01
C VAL A 47 -6.85 9.64 4.58
N ILE A 48 -5.81 8.81 4.52
CA ILE A 48 -4.56 9.20 3.87
C ILE A 48 -4.54 8.60 2.46
N SER A 49 -4.23 9.41 1.46
CA SER A 49 -4.13 8.97 0.08
C SER A 49 -3.00 9.69 -0.63
N GLY A 50 -2.55 9.11 -1.74
CA GLY A 50 -1.50 9.70 -2.56
C GLY A 50 -0.90 8.69 -3.52
N THR A 51 0.25 9.06 -4.07
CA THR A 51 1.02 8.24 -5.00
C THR A 51 2.47 8.20 -4.55
N VAL A 52 3.07 7.02 -4.55
CA VAL A 52 4.51 6.82 -4.29
C VAL A 52 5.03 5.72 -5.22
N ASP A 53 6.15 5.96 -5.88
CA ASP A 53 6.79 5.02 -6.82
C ASP A 53 5.80 4.36 -7.83
N GLY A 54 4.88 5.17 -8.37
CA GLY A 54 3.88 4.70 -9.35
C GLY A 54 2.73 3.86 -8.75
N VAL A 55 2.65 3.75 -7.42
CA VAL A 55 1.56 3.10 -6.70
C VAL A 55 0.68 4.15 -6.04
N ASN A 56 -0.59 4.15 -6.42
CA ASN A 56 -1.63 4.89 -5.72
C ASN A 56 -2.01 4.12 -4.46
N TYR A 57 -2.08 4.82 -3.33
CA TYR A 57 -2.51 4.25 -2.05
C TYR A 57 -3.66 5.07 -1.47
N GLN A 58 -4.51 4.39 -0.72
CA GLN A 58 -5.52 5.00 0.13
C GLN A 58 -5.69 4.14 1.38
N TYR A 59 -5.44 4.71 2.55
CA TYR A 59 -5.61 4.03 3.82
C TYR A 59 -6.70 4.70 4.66
N HIS A 60 -7.61 3.86 5.15
CA HIS A 60 -8.65 4.21 6.10
C HIS A 60 -8.30 3.59 7.45
N ALA A 61 -8.07 4.42 8.45
CA ALA A 61 -8.00 3.94 9.83
C ALA A 61 -9.40 3.43 10.25
N ALA A 62 -9.46 2.21 10.77
CA ALA A 62 -10.70 1.55 11.20
C ALA A 62 -10.56 0.99 12.63
N THR A 63 -9.77 1.67 13.47
CA THR A 63 -9.41 1.28 14.83
C THR A 63 -10.66 1.24 15.72
N THR A 64 -10.78 0.22 16.58
CA THR A 64 -11.93 0.06 17.51
C THR A 64 -11.86 0.96 18.75
N GLY A 65 -10.85 1.84 18.85
CA GLY A 65 -10.68 2.84 19.90
C GLY A 65 -11.36 4.19 19.57
N LYS A 66 -11.46 5.10 20.54
CA LYS A 66 -12.13 6.41 20.36
C LYS A 66 -11.35 7.39 19.47
N ASN A 67 -10.03 7.22 19.34
CA ASN A 67 -9.14 8.24 18.76
C ASN A 67 -8.35 7.77 17.53
N CYS A 68 -8.64 6.59 16.99
CA CYS A 68 -7.84 5.94 15.96
C CYS A 68 -6.35 5.73 16.31
N ASP A 69 -6.05 5.77 17.60
CA ASP A 69 -4.76 5.46 18.18
C ASP A 69 -4.48 3.95 18.12
N THR A 70 -3.22 3.61 17.85
CA THR A 70 -2.78 2.23 17.88
C THR A 70 -1.43 2.06 18.56
N THR A 71 -1.31 0.96 19.31
CA THR A 71 -0.05 0.47 19.87
C THR A 71 0.79 -0.29 18.85
N ALA A 72 0.35 -0.42 17.59
CA ALA A 72 1.17 -1.04 16.56
C ALA A 72 2.42 -0.19 16.30
N GLU A 73 3.56 -0.86 16.23
CA GLU A 73 4.84 -0.26 15.86
C GLU A 73 4.83 0.09 14.36
N THR A 74 5.55 1.14 13.98
CA THR A 74 5.71 1.52 12.56
C THR A 74 6.26 0.35 11.74
N LYS A 75 7.15 -0.45 12.33
CA LYS A 75 7.67 -1.68 11.72
C LYS A 75 6.57 -2.68 11.39
N THR A 76 5.61 -2.89 12.29
CA THR A 76 4.46 -3.79 12.04
C THR A 76 3.63 -3.29 10.86
N MET A 77 3.39 -1.98 10.78
CA MET A 77 2.68 -1.39 9.64
C MET A 77 3.48 -1.53 8.34
N ASN A 78 4.80 -1.31 8.39
CA ASN A 78 5.71 -1.47 7.27
C ASN A 78 5.67 -2.91 6.73
N ASP A 79 5.85 -3.88 7.61
CA ASP A 79 5.82 -5.30 7.26
C ASP A 79 4.44 -5.72 6.71
N ALA A 80 3.34 -5.05 7.11
CA ALA A 80 2.01 -5.26 6.55
C ALA A 80 1.88 -4.73 5.10
N VAL A 81 2.35 -3.50 4.87
CA VAL A 81 2.32 -2.87 3.54
C VAL A 81 3.23 -3.61 2.57
N ALA A 82 4.41 -4.05 3.03
CA ALA A 82 5.34 -4.84 2.24
C ALA A 82 4.68 -6.14 1.76
N ARG A 83 4.08 -6.91 2.67
CA ARG A 83 3.35 -8.14 2.33
C ARG A 83 2.20 -7.90 1.34
N ALA A 84 1.50 -6.77 1.46
CA ALA A 84 0.43 -6.40 0.53
C ALA A 84 0.97 -6.18 -0.90
N LEU A 85 2.07 -5.44 -1.03
CA LEU A 85 2.73 -5.18 -2.32
C LEU A 85 3.34 -6.46 -2.91
N GLU A 86 3.98 -7.29 -2.09
CA GLU A 86 4.53 -8.59 -2.50
C GLU A 86 3.43 -9.54 -2.97
N PHE A 87 2.29 -9.56 -2.28
CA PHE A 87 1.11 -10.32 -2.70
C PHE A 87 0.61 -9.84 -4.06
N MET A 88 0.50 -8.52 -4.26
CA MET A 88 0.12 -7.96 -5.56
C MET A 88 1.08 -8.35 -6.68
N GLN A 89 2.40 -8.28 -6.44
CA GLN A 89 3.41 -8.70 -7.42
C GLN A 89 3.32 -10.20 -7.71
N THR A 90 3.28 -11.04 -6.68
CA THR A 90 3.28 -12.51 -6.80
C THR A 90 2.05 -13.02 -7.55
N HIS A 91 0.90 -12.37 -7.37
CA HIS A 91 -0.36 -12.78 -7.98
C HIS A 91 -0.75 -11.97 -9.22
N ASN A 92 0.14 -11.08 -9.71
CA ASN A 92 -0.12 -10.19 -10.84
C ASN A 92 -1.41 -9.35 -10.68
N ILE A 93 -1.65 -8.84 -9.46
CA ILE A 93 -2.80 -8.03 -9.11
C ILE A 93 -2.40 -6.56 -9.15
N ASN A 94 -3.02 -5.79 -10.05
CA ASN A 94 -2.73 -4.37 -10.20
C ASN A 94 -3.57 -3.46 -9.29
N GLN A 95 -4.58 -4.00 -8.60
CA GLN A 95 -5.38 -3.25 -7.63
C GLN A 95 -6.03 -4.19 -6.63
N ALA A 96 -5.88 -3.91 -5.34
CA ALA A 96 -6.42 -4.73 -4.26
C ALA A 96 -6.72 -3.88 -3.03
N CYS A 97 -7.56 -4.44 -2.17
CA CYS A 97 -7.81 -3.92 -0.84
C CYS A 97 -7.35 -4.92 0.22
N PHE A 98 -6.73 -4.40 1.28
CA PHE A 98 -6.15 -5.18 2.36
C PHE A 98 -6.74 -4.73 3.68
N ASN A 99 -7.40 -5.65 4.38
CA ASN A 99 -7.77 -5.45 5.77
C ASN A 99 -6.52 -5.66 6.63
N MET A 100 -6.04 -4.57 7.21
CA MET A 100 -4.82 -4.49 8.02
C MET A 100 -5.19 -4.63 9.48
N GLN A 101 -4.70 -5.71 10.09
CA GLN A 101 -4.90 -5.96 11.52
C GLN A 101 -3.66 -6.60 12.13
N HIS A 102 -3.39 -6.22 13.36
CA HIS A 102 -2.42 -6.83 14.26
C HIS A 102 -3.07 -6.78 15.64
N GLY A 103 -2.83 -7.76 16.51
CA GLY A 103 -3.49 -7.85 17.82
C GLY A 103 -3.59 -6.52 18.58
N GLY A 104 -4.62 -6.35 19.40
CA GLY A 104 -4.93 -5.08 20.06
C GLY A 104 -5.93 -4.23 19.27
N THR A 105 -5.75 -2.90 19.26
CA THR A 105 -6.71 -1.95 18.69
C THR A 105 -6.51 -1.70 17.20
N TRP A 106 -5.34 -2.01 16.63
CA TRP A 106 -5.03 -1.64 15.25
C TRP A 106 -5.95 -2.32 14.25
N ARG A 107 -6.65 -1.49 13.47
CA ARG A 107 -7.48 -1.91 12.35
C ARG A 107 -7.44 -0.83 11.29
N GLY A 108 -7.40 -1.23 10.03
CA GLY A 108 -7.52 -0.31 8.91
C GLY A 108 -7.68 -1.03 7.59
N LEU A 109 -7.97 -0.26 6.56
CA LEU A 109 -8.20 -0.76 5.22
C LEU A 109 -7.25 -0.03 4.28
N LEU A 110 -6.33 -0.77 3.68
CA LEU A 110 -5.37 -0.24 2.72
C LEU A 110 -5.78 -0.66 1.31
N GLN A 111 -6.08 0.31 0.46
CA GLN A 111 -6.24 0.12 -0.98
C GLN A 111 -4.95 0.50 -1.69
N LEU A 112 -4.51 -0.36 -2.60
CA LEU A 112 -3.32 -0.16 -3.44
C LEU A 112 -3.70 -0.35 -4.91
N ALA A 113 -3.16 0.50 -5.79
CA ALA A 113 -3.32 0.39 -7.23
C ALA A 113 -2.01 0.75 -7.95
N SER A 114 -1.55 -0.12 -8.85
CA SER A 114 -0.32 0.02 -9.63
C SER A 114 -0.63 -0.07 -11.14
N GLY A 115 0.39 0.08 -11.99
CA GLY A 115 0.23 -0.04 -13.45
C GLY A 115 -0.65 1.05 -14.06
N GLY A 116 -0.61 2.27 -13.50
CA GLY A 116 -1.41 3.40 -13.97
C GLY A 116 -2.88 3.38 -13.53
N ARG A 117 -3.30 2.41 -12.69
CA ARG A 117 -4.66 2.35 -12.16
C ARG A 117 -4.89 3.41 -11.07
N THR A 118 -6.02 4.09 -11.15
CA THR A 118 -6.45 5.08 -10.16
C THR A 118 -7.36 4.45 -9.10
N ILE A 119 -7.28 4.95 -7.86
CA ILE A 119 -8.28 4.66 -6.83
C ILE A 119 -9.42 5.66 -7.01
N ILE A 120 -10.61 5.17 -7.42
CA ILE A 120 -11.81 5.99 -7.64
C ILE A 120 -12.83 5.60 -6.57
N ASN A 121 -13.47 6.61 -5.94
CA ASN A 121 -14.57 6.51 -4.97
C ASN A 121 -14.25 6.01 -3.55
N GLY A 122 -12.98 5.83 -3.18
CA GLY A 122 -12.57 5.64 -1.79
C GLY A 122 -13.25 4.49 -1.05
N LYS A 123 -13.63 3.46 -1.79
CA LYS A 123 -14.30 2.29 -1.24
C LYS A 123 -13.69 1.05 -1.84
N CYS A 124 -13.28 0.16 -0.94
CA CYS A 124 -12.91 -1.20 -1.25
C CYS A 124 -14.15 -2.01 -1.66
N ASP A 125 -14.74 -1.64 -2.80
CA ASP A 125 -15.83 -2.36 -3.45
C ASP A 125 -15.29 -3.54 -4.29
N SER A 126 -13.97 -3.60 -4.47
CA SER A 126 -13.23 -4.72 -5.06
C SER A 126 -12.76 -5.73 -4.01
N VAL A 127 -12.39 -6.93 -4.45
CA VAL A 127 -11.87 -8.06 -3.64
C VAL A 127 -11.00 -7.56 -2.48
N THR A 128 -11.48 -7.81 -1.26
CA THR A 128 -10.78 -7.49 -0.02
C THR A 128 -10.03 -8.74 0.44
N TYR A 129 -8.71 -8.64 0.53
CA TYR A 129 -7.84 -9.64 1.11
C TYR A 129 -7.62 -9.27 2.59
N THR A 130 -7.64 -10.25 3.49
CA THR A 130 -7.28 -10.01 4.89
C THR A 130 -5.82 -10.38 5.07
N LEU A 131 -5.00 -9.42 5.49
CA LEU A 131 -3.63 -9.66 5.92
C LEU A 131 -3.59 -9.59 7.43
N THR A 132 -3.48 -10.76 8.05
CA THR A 132 -3.12 -10.85 9.47
C THR A 132 -1.60 -10.85 9.53
N VAL A 133 -1.04 -9.78 10.12
CA VAL A 133 0.38 -9.78 10.47
C VAL A 133 0.50 -10.53 11.80
N THR A 134 1.10 -11.72 11.74
CA THR A 134 1.46 -12.55 12.90
C THR A 134 2.84 -12.23 13.41
#